data_AF-A0A496ALC6-F1
#
_entry.id   AF-A0A496ALC6-F1
#
_cell.length_a   1.000
_cell.length_b   1.000
_cell.length_c   1.000
_cell.angle_alpha   90.00
_cell.angle_beta   90.00
_cell.angle_gamma   90.00
#
_symmetry.space_group_name_H-M   'P 1'
#
loop_
_entity.id
_entity.type
_entity.pdbx_description
1 polymer ?
#
loop_
_entity_poly.entity_id
_entity_poly.type
_entity_poly.pdbx_seq_one_letter_code
_entity_poly.pdbx_strand_id
1 'polypeptide(L)'
;MEIHIIVGLSLTLIILLFAIWRERKDMRVLQAEASQQVDSQVKALQAEIFRLEGVRRALRKDNRSDDKFVISYRKSPPEIFTDNPYWLALSAWLREEKQWTCEKCHINLEKRRYDLHVHHILGRGFNSPQHLKVLCIGCHAEEADHAFMKAYPAYKAFLEWKKGQTA
;
A
#
# COMPACT_ATOMS: atom_id res chain seq x y z
N MET A 1 25.75 11.20 72.69
CA MET A 1 24.32 11.18 72.29
C MET A 1 24.09 11.86 70.95
N GLU A 2 24.76 12.98 70.65
CA GLU A 2 24.57 13.72 69.40
C GLU A 2 25.03 13.01 68.11
N ILE A 3 26.11 12.21 68.16
CA ILE A 3 26.65 11.52 66.96
C ILE A 3 25.66 10.50 66.37
N HIS A 4 24.93 9.77 67.22
CA HIS A 4 23.94 8.79 66.75
C HIS A 4 22.72 9.45 66.07
N ILE A 5 22.36 10.67 66.49
CA ILE A 5 21.25 11.43 65.89
C ILE A 5 21.64 11.88 64.48
N ILE A 6 22.86 12.38 64.30
CA ILE A 6 23.37 12.83 62.98
C ILE A 6 23.47 11.65 62.01
N VAL A 7 23.98 10.50 62.46
CA VAL A 7 24.08 9.29 61.62
C VAL A 7 22.68 8.77 61.25
N GLY A 8 21.72 8.79 62.18
CA GLY A 8 20.34 8.40 61.90
C GLY A 8 19.67 9.30 60.84
N LEU A 9 19.83 10.63 60.94
CA LEU A 9 19.27 11.59 59.99
C LEU A 9 19.91 11.52 58.60
N SER A 10 21.22 11.23 58.52
CA SER A 10 21.89 11.05 57.24
C SER A 10 21.44 9.77 56.51
N LEU A 11 21.22 8.67 57.24
CA LEU A 11 20.73 7.41 56.67
C LEU A 11 19.30 7.54 56.15
N THR A 12 18.40 8.21 56.90
CA THR A 12 17.01 8.43 56.43
C THR A 12 16.97 9.32 55.19
N LEU A 13 17.81 10.35 55.11
CA LEU A 13 17.92 11.19 53.92
C LEU A 13 18.40 10.39 52.70
N ILE A 14 19.41 9.52 52.85
CA ILE A 14 19.91 8.66 51.77
C ILE A 14 18.81 7.71 51.27
N ILE A 15 18.04 7.10 52.18
CA ILE A 15 16.92 6.21 51.83
C ILE A 15 15.83 6.97 51.07
N LEU A 16 15.47 8.18 51.52
CA LEU A 16 14.49 9.03 50.83
C LEU A 16 14.97 9.44 49.44
N LEU A 17 16.23 9.84 49.30
CA LEU A 17 16.82 10.19 48.00
C LEU A 17 16.84 9.00 47.04
N PHE A 18 17.17 7.80 47.53
CA PHE A 18 17.12 6.57 46.74
C PHE A 18 15.69 6.22 46.31
N ALA A 19 14.70 6.35 47.19
CA ALA A 19 13.29 6.14 46.87
C ALA A 19 12.80 7.11 45.79
N ILE A 20 13.11 8.40 45.92
CA ILE A 20 12.78 9.44 44.93
C ILE A 20 13.48 9.17 43.59
N TRP A 21 14.75 8.75 43.61
CA TRP A 21 15.48 8.41 42.39
C TRP A 21 14.85 7.21 41.68
N ARG A 22 14.47 6.16 42.43
CA ARG A 22 13.79 4.97 41.90
C ARG A 22 12.45 5.34 41.26
N GLU A 23 11.61 6.07 41.96
CA GLU A 23 10.30 6.51 41.45
C GLU A 23 10.45 7.36 40.19
N ARG A 24 11.43 8.27 40.14
CA ARG A 24 11.74 9.05 38.93
C ARG A 24 12.23 8.19 37.78
N LYS A 25 13.01 7.14 38.03
CA LYS A 25 13.45 6.21 36.99
C LYS A 25 12.26 5.43 36.42
N ASP A 26 11.40 4.90 37.29
CA ASP A 26 10.21 4.15 36.89
C ASP A 26 9.24 5.03 36.09
N MET A 27 9.02 6.28 36.51
CA MET A 27 8.22 7.26 35.75
C MET A 27 8.81 7.58 34.36
N ARG A 28 10.14 7.67 34.23
CA ARG A 28 10.79 7.89 32.92
C ARG A 28 10.61 6.69 31.99
N VAL A 29 10.66 5.47 32.52
CA VAL A 29 10.41 4.25 31.75
C VAL A 29 8.97 4.24 31.25
N LEU A 30 7.99 4.48 32.12
CA LEU A 30 6.58 4.56 31.75
C LEU A 30 6.31 5.65 30.69
N GLN A 31 6.95 6.81 30.83
CA GLN A 31 6.84 7.89 29.86
C GLN A 31 7.46 7.53 28.49
N ALA A 32 8.59 6.81 28.50
CA ALA A 32 9.23 6.35 27.27
C ALA A 32 8.39 5.29 26.54
N GLU A 33 7.84 4.32 27.28
CA GLU A 33 6.94 3.30 26.73
C GLU A 33 5.67 3.92 26.14
N ALA A 34 5.04 4.86 26.87
CA ALA A 34 3.89 5.59 26.37
C ALA A 34 4.22 6.40 25.11
N SER A 35 5.37 7.08 25.06
CA SER A 35 5.84 7.80 23.88
C SER A 35 6.02 6.87 22.68
N GLN A 36 6.67 5.72 22.89
CA GLN A 36 6.88 4.73 21.83
C GLN A 36 5.55 4.19 21.29
N GLN A 37 4.58 3.94 22.17
CA GLN A 37 3.24 3.52 21.76
C GLN A 37 2.54 4.59 20.93
N VAL A 38 2.55 5.86 21.37
CA VAL A 38 1.97 6.98 20.61
C VAL A 38 2.65 7.12 19.24
N ASP A 39 3.98 7.05 19.18
CA ASP A 39 4.73 7.13 17.93
C ASP A 39 4.36 6.01 16.95
N SER A 40 4.15 4.80 17.46
CA SER A 40 3.69 3.68 16.64
C SER A 40 2.29 3.91 16.05
N GLN A 41 1.38 4.49 16.84
CA GLN A 41 0.04 4.84 16.39
C GLN A 41 0.05 5.98 15.36
N VAL A 42 0.88 7.00 15.58
CA VAL A 42 1.06 8.11 14.63
C VAL A 42 1.57 7.59 13.28
N LYS A 43 2.57 6.70 13.28
CA LYS A 43 3.07 6.09 12.03
C LYS A 43 2.01 5.29 11.30
N ALA A 44 1.20 4.51 12.01
CA ALA A 44 0.10 3.75 11.42
C ALA A 44 -0.96 4.68 10.80
N LEU A 45 -1.34 5.75 11.52
CA LEU A 45 -2.28 6.75 11.02
C LEU A 45 -1.72 7.50 9.80
N GLN A 46 -0.43 7.85 9.79
CA GLN A 46 0.21 8.48 8.65
C GLN A 46 0.19 7.59 7.40
N ALA A 47 0.46 6.29 7.56
CA ALA A 47 0.35 5.33 6.46
C ALA A 47 -1.08 5.23 5.91
N GLU A 48 -2.08 5.26 6.79
CA GLU A 48 -3.49 5.23 6.41
C GLU A 48 -3.94 6.53 5.72
N ILE A 49 -3.51 7.69 6.20
CA ILE A 49 -3.73 8.98 5.54
C ILE A 49 -3.15 8.95 4.13
N PHE A 50 -1.90 8.49 3.97
CA PHE A 50 -1.27 8.36 2.66
C PHE A 50 -2.06 7.44 1.72
N ARG A 51 -2.55 6.31 2.24
CA ARG A 51 -3.43 5.38 1.50
C ARG A 51 -4.72 6.08 1.04
N LEU A 52 -5.37 6.82 1.93
CA LEU A 52 -6.61 7.54 1.65
C LEU A 52 -6.40 8.72 0.70
N GLU A 53 -5.27 9.42 0.78
CA GLU A 53 -4.91 10.47 -0.16
C GLU A 53 -4.66 9.91 -1.56
N GLY A 54 -4.05 8.72 -1.67
CA GLY A 54 -3.94 7.99 -2.93
C GLY A 54 -5.31 7.70 -3.55
N VAL A 55 -6.24 7.17 -2.75
CA VAL A 55 -7.64 6.93 -3.17
C VAL A 55 -8.32 8.23 -3.60
N ARG A 56 -8.22 9.30 -2.80
CA ARG A 56 -8.78 10.62 -3.11
C ARG A 56 -8.20 11.22 -4.39
N ARG A 57 -6.92 11.02 -4.67
CA ARG A 57 -6.26 11.49 -5.90
C ARG A 57 -6.76 10.71 -7.13
N ALA A 58 -6.94 9.40 -7.00
CA ALA A 58 -7.54 8.57 -8.05
C ALA A 58 -8.97 9.04 -8.36
N LEU A 59 -9.79 9.26 -7.31
CA LEU A 59 -11.15 9.80 -7.44
C LEU A 59 -11.18 11.23 -8.01
N ARG A 60 -10.19 12.08 -7.72
CA ARG A 60 -10.15 13.44 -8.31
C ARG A 60 -9.76 13.44 -9.79
N LYS A 61 -8.99 12.46 -10.25
CA LYS A 61 -8.62 12.35 -11.68
C LYS A 61 -9.78 11.85 -12.54
N ASP A 62 -10.72 11.08 -11.98
CA ASP A 62 -11.91 10.63 -12.71
C ASP A 62 -12.90 11.76 -13.03
N ASN A 63 -12.89 12.82 -12.23
CA ASN A 63 -13.80 13.95 -12.38
C ASN A 63 -13.35 14.95 -13.47
N ARG A 64 -12.29 14.63 -14.23
CA ARG A 64 -11.87 15.36 -15.43
C ARG A 64 -12.56 14.77 -16.66
N SER A 65 -13.86 14.97 -16.76
CA SER A 65 -14.66 15.03 -18.00
C SER A 65 -14.20 14.16 -19.18
N ASP A 66 -14.05 12.85 -18.98
CA ASP A 66 -14.09 11.89 -20.08
C ASP A 66 -15.27 10.95 -19.80
N ASP A 67 -16.49 11.39 -20.10
CA ASP A 67 -17.67 10.51 -20.10
C ASP A 67 -17.50 9.31 -21.06
N LYS A 68 -16.52 9.38 -21.98
CA LYS A 68 -16.06 8.23 -22.78
C LYS A 68 -15.25 7.19 -22.00
N PHE A 69 -14.57 7.59 -20.93
CA PHE A 69 -13.75 6.70 -20.11
C PHE A 69 -14.63 5.65 -19.43
N VAL A 70 -15.75 6.02 -18.81
CA VAL A 70 -16.63 5.06 -18.12
C VAL A 70 -17.48 4.22 -19.09
N ILE A 71 -17.87 4.77 -20.24
CA ILE A 71 -18.80 4.10 -21.17
C ILE A 71 -18.10 2.97 -21.98
N SER A 72 -16.79 3.03 -22.20
CA SER A 72 -16.05 1.99 -22.93
C SER A 72 -15.74 0.72 -22.11
N TYR A 73 -15.82 0.77 -20.78
CA TYR A 73 -15.52 -0.37 -19.89
C TYR A 73 -16.64 -1.43 -19.89
N ARG A 74 -17.86 -1.09 -20.33
CA ARG A 74 -19.02 -2.01 -20.35
C ARG A 74 -18.94 -3.15 -21.38
N LYS A 75 -17.93 -3.17 -22.26
CA LYS A 75 -17.81 -4.18 -23.33
C LYS A 75 -16.69 -5.20 -23.12
N SER A 76 -16.04 -5.20 -21.95
CA SER A 76 -14.97 -6.16 -21.65
C SER A 76 -15.48 -7.34 -20.82
N PRO A 77 -14.97 -8.56 -21.05
CA PRO A 77 -15.41 -9.80 -20.40
C PRO A 77 -15.38 -9.74 -18.86
N PRO A 78 -16.28 -10.48 -18.19
CA PRO A 78 -16.80 -10.18 -16.85
C PRO A 78 -15.83 -10.42 -15.68
N GLU A 79 -14.56 -10.73 -15.93
CA GLU A 79 -13.58 -10.89 -14.85
C GLU A 79 -12.81 -9.60 -14.52
N ILE A 80 -12.97 -8.54 -15.33
CA ILE A 80 -11.97 -7.45 -15.36
C ILE A 80 -12.31 -6.29 -14.42
N PHE A 81 -13.57 -6.10 -14.00
CA PHE A 81 -13.93 -5.09 -13.01
C PHE A 81 -15.06 -5.61 -12.14
N THR A 82 -14.72 -6.07 -10.93
CA THR A 82 -15.73 -6.03 -9.86
C THR A 82 -16.12 -4.57 -9.71
N ASP A 83 -17.42 -4.24 -9.64
CA ASP A 83 -17.95 -2.90 -9.29
C ASP A 83 -17.55 -2.44 -7.86
N ASN A 84 -16.51 -3.07 -7.31
CA ASN A 84 -15.89 -2.76 -6.05
C ASN A 84 -14.99 -1.52 -6.21
N PRO A 85 -15.39 -0.37 -5.64
CA PRO A 85 -14.60 0.85 -5.72
C PRO A 85 -13.21 0.72 -5.09
N TYR A 86 -13.04 -0.19 -4.11
CA TYR A 86 -11.73 -0.48 -3.52
C TYR A 86 -10.77 -1.10 -4.54
N TRP A 87 -11.23 -2.07 -5.34
CA TRP A 87 -10.39 -2.70 -6.36
C TRP A 87 -9.98 -1.71 -7.44
N LEU A 88 -10.91 -0.86 -7.89
CA LEU A 88 -10.62 0.20 -8.86
C LEU A 88 -9.51 1.14 -8.38
N ALA A 89 -9.60 1.60 -7.13
CA ALA A 89 -8.60 2.48 -6.54
C ALA A 89 -7.23 1.78 -6.38
N LEU A 90 -7.23 0.54 -5.87
CA LEU A 90 -6.02 -0.24 -5.67
C LEU A 90 -5.30 -0.56 -6.99
N SER A 91 -6.03 -1.02 -8.00
CA SER A 91 -5.45 -1.34 -9.31
C SER A 91 -4.93 -0.09 -10.04
N ALA A 92 -5.61 1.05 -9.89
CA ALA A 92 -5.13 2.32 -10.42
C ALA A 92 -3.82 2.74 -9.73
N TRP A 93 -3.78 2.72 -8.40
CA TRP A 93 -2.59 3.08 -7.62
C TRP A 93 -1.39 2.20 -7.95
N LEU A 94 -1.57 0.87 -8.03
CA LEU A 94 -0.48 -0.06 -8.37
C LEU A 94 0.10 0.21 -9.77
N ARG A 95 -0.76 0.47 -10.76
CA ARG A 95 -0.29 0.77 -12.13
C ARG A 95 0.44 2.12 -12.21
N GLU A 96 0.00 3.12 -11.43
CA GLU A 96 0.71 4.39 -11.31
C GLU A 96 2.07 4.22 -10.59
N GLU A 97 2.13 3.45 -9.50
CA GLU A 97 3.37 3.18 -8.76
C GLU A 97 4.40 2.44 -9.62
N LYS A 98 3.96 1.54 -10.49
CA LYS A 98 4.79 0.85 -11.49
C LYS A 98 5.04 1.66 -12.76
N GLN A 99 4.69 2.96 -12.78
CA GLN A 99 4.89 3.85 -13.94
C GLN A 99 4.37 3.26 -15.24
N TRP A 100 3.22 2.60 -15.17
CA TRP A 100 2.56 1.92 -16.28
C TRP A 100 3.44 0.89 -16.99
N THR A 101 4.41 0.30 -16.29
CA THR A 101 5.37 -0.64 -16.85
C THR A 101 5.02 -2.06 -16.43
N CYS A 102 5.00 -2.99 -17.38
CA CYS A 102 4.78 -4.41 -17.11
C CYS A 102 5.94 -4.98 -16.26
N GLU A 103 5.64 -5.60 -15.13
CA GLU A 103 6.67 -6.17 -14.24
C GLU A 103 7.33 -7.44 -14.78
N LYS A 104 6.78 -8.06 -15.84
CA LYS A 104 7.32 -9.29 -16.45
C LYS A 104 8.17 -9.03 -17.69
N CYS A 105 7.69 -8.18 -18.61
CA CYS A 105 8.40 -7.91 -19.87
C CYS A 105 8.87 -6.46 -20.02
N HIS A 106 8.72 -5.64 -18.98
CA HIS A 106 9.21 -4.26 -18.89
C HIS A 106 8.74 -3.29 -19.98
N ILE A 107 7.68 -3.64 -20.73
CA ILE A 107 7.08 -2.73 -21.70
C ILE A 107 6.36 -1.60 -20.97
N ASN A 108 6.65 -0.37 -21.37
CA ASN A 108 5.95 0.81 -20.87
C ASN A 108 4.64 1.02 -21.65
N LEU A 109 3.53 1.14 -20.92
CA LEU A 109 2.18 1.30 -21.44
C LEU A 109 1.53 2.60 -20.97
N GLU A 110 2.33 3.63 -20.66
CA GLU A 110 1.84 4.97 -20.29
C GLU A 110 0.85 5.53 -21.31
N LYS A 111 1.08 5.27 -22.60
CA LYS A 111 0.21 5.68 -23.72
C LYS A 111 -0.89 4.67 -24.05
N ARG A 112 -0.87 3.49 -23.42
CA ARG A 112 -1.79 2.35 -23.66
C ARG A 112 -2.22 1.72 -22.34
N ARG A 113 -2.64 2.58 -21.41
CA ARG A 113 -2.96 2.25 -20.01
C ARG A 113 -3.96 1.10 -19.83
N TYR A 114 -4.85 0.92 -20.80
CA TYR A 114 -5.85 -0.16 -20.85
C TYR A 114 -5.24 -1.54 -21.05
N ASP A 115 -4.07 -1.63 -21.67
CA ASP A 115 -3.40 -2.92 -21.91
C ASP A 115 -2.58 -3.37 -20.68
N LEU A 116 -2.58 -2.58 -19.60
CA LEU A 116 -1.90 -2.88 -18.35
C LEU A 116 -2.90 -3.23 -17.25
N HIS A 117 -2.78 -4.43 -16.72
CA HIS A 117 -3.70 -5.06 -15.79
C HIS A 117 -3.00 -5.33 -14.45
N VAL A 118 -3.77 -5.60 -13.40
CA VAL A 118 -3.29 -6.16 -12.14
C VAL A 118 -3.76 -7.60 -12.03
N HIS A 119 -2.82 -8.51 -11.76
CA HIS A 119 -3.01 -9.95 -11.60
C HIS A 119 -2.92 -10.33 -10.12
N HIS A 120 -3.82 -11.19 -9.63
CA HIS A 120 -3.75 -11.78 -8.29
C HIS A 120 -2.92 -13.06 -8.29
N ILE A 121 -1.81 -13.09 -7.55
CA ILE A 121 -0.88 -14.23 -7.48
C ILE A 121 -1.46 -15.40 -6.69
N LEU A 122 -2.10 -15.12 -5.55
CA LEU A 122 -2.63 -16.13 -4.61
C LEU A 122 -4.16 -16.26 -4.66
N GLY A 123 -4.83 -15.52 -5.55
CA GLY A 123 -6.29 -15.51 -5.74
C GLY A 123 -6.98 -14.19 -5.41
N ARG A 124 -8.25 -14.05 -5.84
CA ARG A 124 -9.02 -12.78 -5.88
C ARG A 124 -9.24 -12.08 -4.53
N GLY A 125 -9.03 -12.76 -3.41
CA GLY A 125 -9.17 -12.20 -2.06
C GLY A 125 -7.92 -11.53 -1.50
N PHE A 126 -6.76 -11.75 -2.12
CA PHE A 126 -5.47 -11.30 -1.60
C PHE A 126 -5.07 -9.95 -2.21
N ASN A 127 -5.54 -8.86 -1.59
CA ASN A 127 -5.37 -7.49 -2.10
C ASN A 127 -4.14 -6.74 -1.56
N SER A 128 -3.29 -7.40 -0.76
CA SER A 128 -2.02 -6.82 -0.35
C SER A 128 -1.09 -6.67 -1.57
N PRO A 129 -0.34 -5.56 -1.74
CA PRO A 129 0.51 -5.33 -2.91
C PRO A 129 1.48 -6.48 -3.23
N GLN A 130 2.01 -7.17 -2.21
CA GLN A 130 2.89 -8.33 -2.35
C GLN A 130 2.24 -9.57 -3.01
N HIS A 131 0.90 -9.63 -3.07
CA HIS A 131 0.14 -10.70 -3.71
C HIS A 131 -0.44 -10.28 -5.07
N LEU A 132 -0.05 -9.11 -5.56
CA LEU A 132 -0.51 -8.52 -6.79
C LEU A 132 0.67 -8.29 -7.73
N LYS A 133 0.41 -8.36 -9.03
CA LYS A 133 1.42 -8.13 -10.07
C LYS A 133 0.86 -7.31 -11.21
N VAL A 134 1.56 -6.26 -11.62
CA VAL A 134 1.19 -5.39 -12.73
C VAL A 134 1.74 -5.96 -14.03
N LEU A 135 0.85 -6.44 -14.91
CA LEU A 135 1.21 -7.15 -16.14
C LEU A 135 0.51 -6.53 -17.35
N CYS A 136 1.19 -6.51 -18.50
CA CYS A 136 0.49 -6.25 -19.76
C CYS A 136 -0.46 -7.40 -20.09
N ILE A 137 -1.51 -7.14 -20.87
CA ILE A 137 -2.51 -8.14 -21.27
C ILE A 137 -1.87 -9.38 -21.93
N GLY A 138 -0.75 -9.19 -22.64
CA GLY A 138 0.05 -10.28 -23.18
C GLY A 138 0.63 -11.19 -22.10
N CYS A 139 1.37 -10.62 -21.15
CA CYS A 139 1.97 -11.36 -20.04
C CYS A 139 0.93 -11.93 -19.08
N HIS A 140 -0.17 -11.22 -18.86
CA HIS A 140 -1.26 -11.64 -17.99
C HIS A 140 -1.97 -12.89 -18.54
N ALA A 141 -2.22 -12.95 -19.85
CA ALA A 141 -2.82 -14.13 -20.47
C ALA A 141 -1.95 -15.39 -20.44
N GLU A 142 -0.66 -15.26 -20.09
CA GLU A 142 0.26 -16.39 -19.86
C GLU A 142 0.29 -16.86 -18.40
N GLU A 143 -0.38 -16.16 -17.48
CA GLU A 143 -0.51 -16.62 -16.10
C GLU A 143 -1.53 -17.78 -16.01
N ALA A 144 -1.38 -18.65 -15.01
CA ALA A 144 -2.23 -19.82 -14.83
C ALA A 144 -3.72 -19.44 -14.79
N ASP A 145 -4.56 -20.26 -15.42
CA ASP A 145 -6.00 -20.05 -15.59
C ASP A 145 -6.44 -18.82 -16.42
N HIS A 146 -5.53 -18.01 -16.97
CA HIS A 146 -5.87 -16.79 -17.74
C HIS A 146 -5.74 -16.95 -19.26
N ALA A 147 -5.54 -18.19 -19.75
CA ALA A 147 -5.35 -18.46 -21.18
C ALA A 147 -6.58 -18.08 -22.05
N PHE A 148 -7.79 -18.07 -21.48
CA PHE A 148 -9.00 -17.65 -22.17
C PHE A 148 -8.91 -16.18 -22.66
N MET A 149 -8.07 -15.35 -22.02
CA MET A 149 -7.87 -13.95 -22.42
C MET A 149 -7.32 -13.81 -23.84
N LYS A 150 -6.63 -14.85 -24.35
CA LYS A 150 -6.09 -14.87 -25.71
C LYS A 150 -7.18 -14.80 -26.79
N ALA A 151 -8.41 -15.17 -26.46
CA ALA A 151 -9.54 -15.06 -27.38
C ALA A 151 -10.04 -13.61 -27.56
N TYR A 152 -9.73 -12.70 -26.62
CA TYR A 152 -10.30 -11.36 -26.60
C TYR A 152 -9.70 -10.44 -27.68
N PRO A 153 -10.52 -9.56 -28.31
CA PRO A 153 -10.04 -8.61 -29.31
C PRO A 153 -8.92 -7.70 -28.79
N ALA A 154 -8.99 -7.28 -27.52
CA ALA A 154 -7.97 -6.44 -26.89
C ALA A 154 -6.59 -7.12 -26.85
N TYR A 155 -6.54 -8.42 -26.54
CA TYR A 155 -5.29 -9.19 -26.55
C TYR A 155 -4.67 -9.23 -27.94
N LYS A 156 -5.48 -9.53 -28.97
CA LYS A 156 -5.02 -9.57 -30.37
C LYS A 156 -4.50 -8.20 -30.82
N ALA A 157 -5.23 -7.13 -30.52
CA ALA A 157 -4.83 -5.76 -30.84
C ALA A 157 -3.51 -5.36 -30.14
N PHE A 158 -3.33 -5.76 -28.88
CA PHE A 158 -2.09 -5.54 -28.15
C PHE A 158 -0.91 -6.27 -28.79
N LEU A 159 -1.06 -7.54 -29.19
CA LEU A 159 0.01 -8.29 -29.83
C LEU A 159 0.44 -7.68 -31.17
N GLU A 160 -0.50 -7.27 -32.01
CA GLU A 160 -0.18 -6.60 -33.28
C GLU A 160 0.56 -5.29 -33.05
N TRP A 161 0.11 -4.47 -32.08
CA TRP A 161 0.82 -3.25 -31.70
C TRP A 161 2.23 -3.54 -31.17
N LYS A 162 2.38 -4.57 -30.33
CA LYS A 162 3.67 -4.93 -29.71
C LYS A 162 4.70 -5.40 -30.75
N LYS A 163 4.28 -6.15 -31.78
CA LYS A 163 5.16 -6.56 -32.89
C LYS A 163 5.82 -5.37 -33.57
N GLY A 164 5.07 -4.28 -33.77
CA GLY A 164 5.58 -3.05 -34.38
C GLY A 164 6.49 -2.21 -33.48
N GLN A 165 6.72 -2.60 -32.22
CA GLN A 165 7.68 -1.94 -31.31
C GLN A 165 9.02 -2.68 -31.24
N THR A 166 9.07 -3.93 -31.73
CA THR A 166 10.27 -4.80 -31.71
C THR A 166 10.93 -4.95 -33.08
N ALA A 167 10.36 -4.31 -34.11
CA ALA A 167 10.91 -4.20 -35.46
C ALA A 167 11.61 -2.85 -35.62
#